data_AF-A0AAE9ZKB8-F1
#
_entry.id   AF-A0AAE9ZKB8-F1
#
_cell.length_a   1.000
_cell.length_b   1.000
_cell.length_c   1.000
_cell.angle_alpha   90.00
_cell.angle_beta   90.00
_cell.angle_gamma   90.00
#
_symmetry.space_group_name_H-M   'P 1'
#
loop_
_entity.id
_entity.type
_entity.pdbx_description
1 polymer ?
#
loop_
_entity_poly.entity_id
_entity_poly.type
_entity_poly.pdbx_seq_one_letter_code
_entity_poly.pdbx_strand_id
1 'polypeptide(L)' 'MTANSKAIVKDAVFYGASSNCRRAPLGEYTVNKRCDCVLLCSCNGGKAFSLSLDSFLQHLTEGRIALVG' A
#
# COMPACT_ATOMS: atom_id res chain seq x y z
N MET A 1 -14.32 -17.06 2.88
CA MET A 1 -14.48 -15.85 2.05
C MET A 1 -13.26 -14.97 2.27
N THR A 2 -12.22 -15.10 1.44
CA THR A 2 -11.07 -14.20 1.49
C THR A 2 -11.47 -12.89 0.83
N ALA A 3 -12.04 -11.96 1.61
CA ALA A 3 -12.23 -10.60 1.18
C ALA A 3 -10.84 -10.00 0.90
N ASN A 4 -10.42 -10.01 -0.36
CA ASN A 4 -9.25 -9.26 -0.81
C ASN A 4 -9.61 -7.79 -0.65
N SER A 5 -9.27 -7.19 0.49
CA SER A 5 -9.42 -5.76 0.71
C SER A 5 -8.61 -5.03 -0.37
N LYS A 6 -9.23 -4.07 -1.05
CA LYS A 6 -8.53 -3.23 -2.02
C LYS A 6 -8.14 -1.92 -1.34
N ALA A 7 -7.09 -1.29 -1.85
CA ALA A 7 -6.71 0.05 -1.48
C ALA A 7 -6.34 0.85 -2.73
N ILE A 8 -6.72 2.11 -2.76
CA ILE A 8 -6.29 3.08 -3.77
C ILE A 8 -5.20 3.94 -3.17
N VAL A 9 -4.03 3.93 -3.82
CA VAL A 9 -2.98 4.92 -3.57
C VAL A 9 -3.33 6.16 -4.40
N LYS A 10 -3.74 7.22 -3.71
CA LYS A 10 -4.18 8.49 -4.30
C LYS A 10 -3.05 9.52 -4.40
N ASP A 11 -2.04 9.38 -3.55
CA ASP A 11 -0.92 10.33 -3.46
C ASP A 11 0.45 9.64 -3.35
N ALA A 12 1.53 10.42 -3.23
CA ALA A 12 2.89 9.94 -3.12
C ALA A 12 3.12 9.19 -1.80
N VAL A 13 3.01 7.86 -1.87
CA VAL A 13 3.46 6.94 -0.84
C VAL A 13 4.90 6.53 -1.17
N PHE A 14 5.82 6.72 -0.23
CA PHE A 14 7.22 6.32 -0.39
C PHE A 14 7.48 5.04 0.41
N TYR A 15 8.18 4.09 -0.20
CA TYR A 15 8.51 2.81 0.39
C TYR A 15 9.99 2.46 0.15
N GLY A 16 10.59 1.70 1.08
CA GLY A 16 12.01 1.32 1.04
C GLY A 16 12.86 2.04 2.10
N ALA A 17 14.08 1.55 2.34
CA ALA A 17 15.03 2.13 3.28
C ALA A 17 15.59 3.47 2.78
N SER A 18 16.06 4.34 3.69
CA SER A 18 16.43 5.75 3.44
C SER A 18 17.33 6.01 2.23
N SER A 19 18.15 5.05 1.80
CA SER A 19 19.03 5.18 0.62
C SER A 19 18.34 4.91 -0.72
N ASN A 20 17.12 4.35 -0.73
CA ASN A 20 16.36 3.92 -1.90
C ASN A 20 14.85 4.09 -1.68
N CYS A 21 14.41 5.26 -1.23
CA CYS A 21 12.98 5.60 -1.18
C CYS A 21 12.38 5.57 -2.58
N ARG A 22 11.54 4.56 -2.87
CA ARG A 22 10.80 4.45 -4.12
C ARG A 22 9.40 5.01 -3.92
N ARG A 23 8.88 5.69 -4.94
CA ARG A 23 7.49 6.17 -4.93
C ARG A 23 6.58 5.05 -5.45
N ALA A 24 5.55 4.72 -4.68
CA ALA A 24 4.49 3.82 -5.10
C ALA A 24 3.75 4.44 -6.30
N PRO A 25 3.47 3.65 -7.35
CA PRO A 25 2.57 4.10 -8.41
C PRO A 25 1.19 4.44 -7.83
N LEU A 26 0.53 5.45 -8.39
CA LEU A 26 -0.87 5.71 -8.06
C LEU A 26 -1.76 4.61 -8.67
N GLY A 27 -2.86 4.28 -8.00
CA GLY A 27 -3.84 3.31 -8.51
C GLY A 27 -4.34 2.32 -7.49
N GLU A 28 -5.02 1.29 -7.97
CA GLU A 28 -5.61 0.23 -7.15
C GLU A 28 -4.61 -0.90 -6.84
N TYR A 29 -4.65 -1.34 -5.58
CA TYR A 29 -3.83 -2.38 -5.01
C TYR A 29 -4.68 -3.36 -4.22
N THR A 30 -4.33 -4.64 -4.28
CA THR A 30 -4.84 -5.64 -3.36
C THR A 30 -4.01 -5.61 -2.10
N VAL A 31 -4.67 -5.50 -0.94
CA VAL A 31 -4.07 -5.43 0.37
C VAL A 31 -3.99 -6.83 0.99
N ASN A 32 -2.78 -7.24 1.35
CA ASN A 32 -2.51 -8.46 2.09
C ASN A 32 -1.77 -8.12 3.39
N LYS A 33 -2.45 -8.29 4.53
CA LYS A 33 -1.82 -8.14 5.85
C LYS A 33 -0.91 -9.34 6.12
N ARG A 34 0.36 -9.09 6.40
CA ARG A 34 1.38 -10.08 6.76
C ARG A 34 2.02 -9.67 8.08
N CYS A 35 1.58 -10.27 9.18
CA CYS A 35 2.01 -9.93 10.53
C CYS A 35 1.95 -8.40 10.76
N ASP A 36 3.11 -7.74 10.81
CA ASP A 36 3.31 -6.31 11.08
C ASP A 36 3.50 -5.44 9.82
N CYS A 37 3.41 -6.06 8.65
CA CYS A 37 3.54 -5.39 7.36
C CYS A 37 2.27 -5.55 6.53
N VAL A 38 1.99 -4.55 5.70
CA VAL A 38 0.90 -4.54 4.73
C VAL A 38 1.52 -4.62 3.35
N LEU A 39 1.25 -5.71 2.63
CA LEU A 39 1.67 -5.90 1.25
C LEU A 39 0.58 -5.35 0.33
N LEU A 40 0.96 -4.40 -0.52
CA LEU A 40 0.12 -3.84 -1.57
C LEU A 40 0.58 -4.39 -2.92
N CYS A 41 -0.27 -5.19 -3.57
CA CYS A 41 0.00 -5.78 -4.89
C CYS A 41 -0.86 -5.11 -5.95
N SER A 42 -0.24 -4.49 -6.95
CA SER A 42 -0.97 -4.01 -8.12
C SER A 42 -1.23 -5.17 -9.08
N CYS A 43 -2.50 -5.41 -9.42
CA CYS A 43 -2.87 -6.44 -10.40
C CYS A 43 -2.44 -6.07 -11.83
N ASN A 44 -2.21 -4.78 -12.12
CA ASN A 44 -2.07 -4.29 -13.49
C ASN A 44 -0.62 -4.16 -14.00
N GLY A 45 0.39 -4.52 -13.19
CA GLY A 45 1.78 -4.28 -13.61
C GLY A 45 2.87 -5.01 -12.82
N GLY A 46 2.54 -6.03 -12.03
CA GLY A 46 3.52 -6.81 -11.27
C GLY A 46 4.27 -6.03 -10.18
N LYS A 47 3.89 -4.76 -9.93
CA LYS A 47 4.49 -3.92 -8.90
C LYS A 47 3.81 -4.23 -7.58
N ALA A 48 4.56 -4.83 -6.67
CA ALA A 48 4.17 -5.01 -5.29
C ALA A 48 5.14 -4.25 -4.39
N PHE A 49 4.62 -3.67 -3.32
CA PHE A 49 5.43 -3.07 -2.28
C PHE A 49 4.82 -3.35 -0.91
N SER A 50 5.68 -3.43 0.10
CA SER A 50 5.26 -3.58 1.49
C SER A 50 5.48 -2.28 2.24
N LEU A 51 4.56 -1.99 3.14
CA LEU A 51 4.68 -0.95 4.16
C LEU A 51 4.60 -1.59 5.53
N SER A 52 5.23 -0.98 6.53
CA SER A 52 4.91 -1.30 7.92
C SER A 52 3.46 -0.90 8.22
N LEU A 53 2.81 -1.60 9.15
CA LEU A 53 1.42 -1.32 9.53
C LEU A 53 1.26 0.12 10.01
N ASP A 54 2.22 0.65 10.76
CA ASP A 54 2.24 2.04 11.24
C ASP A 54 2.22 3.04 10.07
N SER A 55 3.14 2.91 9.11
CA SER A 55 3.19 3.78 7.92
C SER A 55 1.94 3.65 7.05
N PHE A 56 1.36 2.44 6.97
CA PHE A 56 0.10 2.22 6.26
C PHE A 56 -1.06 2.96 6.94
N LEU A 57 -1.18 2.88 8.27
CA LEU A 57 -2.18 3.61 9.04
C LEU A 57 -1.98 5.12 8.94
N GLN A 58 -0.74 5.59 9.02
CA GLN A 58 -0.41 7.00 8.82
C GLN A 58 -0.94 7.50 7.47
N HIS A 59 -0.63 6.80 6.39
CA HIS A 59 -1.09 7.18 5.06
C HIS A 59 -2.61 7.05 4.85
N LEU A 60 -3.27 6.16 5.59
CA LEU A 60 -4.74 6.10 5.65
C LEU A 60 -5.31 7.34 6.35
N THR A 61 -4.75 7.73 7.49
CA THR A 61 -5.17 8.93 8.23
C THR A 61 -4.89 10.21 7.45
N GLU A 62 -3.79 10.27 6.72
CA GLU A 62 -3.46 11.38 5.81
C GLU A 62 -4.30 11.40 4.53
N GLY A 63 -5.10 10.37 4.27
CA GLY A 63 -5.92 10.26 3.05
C GLY A 63 -5.13 9.98 1.76
N ARG A 64 -3.84 9.65 1.88
CA ARG A 64 -2.98 9.26 0.74
C ARG A 64 -3.30 7.86 0.24
N ILE A 65 -3.75 6.99 1.14
CA ILE A 65 -4.31 5.68 0.84
C ILE A 65 -5.78 5.68 1.23
N ALA A 66 -6.63 5.09 0.41
CA ALA A 66 -8.03 4.86 0.72
C ALA A 66 -8.34 3.36 0.60
N LEU A 67 -8.95 2.76 1.63
CA LEU A 67 -9.45 1.40 1.54
C LEU A 67 -10.72 1.37 0.69
N VAL A 68 -10.81 0.38 -0.19
CA VAL A 68 -11.97 0.12 -1.05
C VAL A 68 -12.44 -1.30 -0.75
N GLY A 69 -13.65 -1.41 -0.21
CA GLY A 69 -14.33 -2.66 0.10
C GLY A 69 -15.38 -2.98 -0.94
#